data_AF-A0A2R7JVK9-F1
#
_entry.id   AF-A0A2R7JVK9-F1
#
_cell.length_a   1.000
_cell.length_b   1.000
_cell.length_c   1.000
_cell.angle_alpha   90.00
_cell.angle_beta   90.00
_cell.angle_gamma   90.00
#
_symmetry.space_group_name_H-M   'P 1'
#
loop_
_entity.id
_entity.type
_entity.pdbx_description
1 polymer ?
#
loop_
_entity_poly.entity_id
_entity_poly.type
_entity_poly.pdbx_seq_one_letter_code
_entity_poly.pdbx_strand_id
1 'polypeptide(L)'
;MSHAIADAYLAHHAAFRPVDASFMGLAGYDDRLPDASAGAVAAERAGIARLRDTIAAAPADAGDLGTRLDRRMAIAQLSVTEAALDHAPRFDNPAWYSGEAVFAIIGLLLPSGRPT
;
A
#
# COMPACT_ATOMS: atom_id res chain seq x y z
N MET A 1 -19.15 10.06 4.74
CA MET A 1 -17.88 9.77 5.43
C MET A 1 -17.65 8.25 5.48
N SER A 2 -17.64 7.52 4.35
CA SER A 2 -17.68 6.04 4.39
C SER A 2 -16.42 5.31 3.89
N HIS A 3 -15.27 5.98 3.68
CA HIS A 3 -14.05 5.31 3.17
C HIS A 3 -12.75 5.66 3.90
N ALA A 4 -12.81 6.31 5.06
CA ALA A 4 -11.60 6.79 5.76
C ALA A 4 -10.57 5.68 6.09
N ILE A 5 -11.02 4.44 6.35
CA ILE A 5 -10.13 3.31 6.61
C ILE A 5 -9.44 2.83 5.32
N ALA A 6 -10.21 2.69 4.24
CA ALA A 6 -9.68 2.30 2.93
C ALA A 6 -8.69 3.36 2.42
N ASP A 7 -9.03 4.65 2.54
CA ASP A 7 -8.15 5.75 2.16
C ASP A 7 -6.83 5.73 2.96
N ALA A 8 -6.90 5.52 4.29
CA ALA A 8 -5.72 5.44 5.14
C ALA A 8 -4.84 4.23 4.80
N TYR A 9 -5.45 3.08 4.51
CA TYR A 9 -4.73 1.90 4.04
C TYR A 9 -4.06 2.14 2.69
N LEU A 10 -4.79 2.68 1.70
CA LEU A 10 -4.26 2.96 0.36
C LEU A 10 -3.11 3.96 0.39
N ALA A 11 -3.21 5.00 1.21
CA ALA A 11 -2.13 5.97 1.40
C ALA A 11 -0.87 5.31 1.98
N HIS A 12 -1.02 4.42 2.96
CA HIS A 12 0.11 3.66 3.49
C HIS A 12 0.69 2.69 2.46
N HIS A 13 -0.15 1.95 1.75
CA HIS A 13 0.27 1.01 0.70
C HIS A 13 1.08 1.73 -0.38
N ALA A 14 0.55 2.83 -0.91
CA ALA A 14 1.18 3.60 -1.98
C ALA A 14 2.49 4.27 -1.54
N ALA A 15 2.67 4.59 -0.25
CA ALA A 15 3.92 5.12 0.27
C ALA A 15 5.09 4.11 0.16
N PHE A 16 4.82 2.81 0.29
CA PHE A 16 5.83 1.76 0.21
C PHE A 16 5.85 1.04 -1.15
N ARG A 17 4.81 1.21 -1.97
CA ARG A 17 4.65 0.58 -3.28
C ARG A 17 4.13 1.60 -4.30
N PRO A 18 4.87 2.69 -4.57
CA PRO A 18 4.41 3.74 -5.48
C PRO A 18 4.21 3.24 -6.92
N VAL A 19 5.04 2.30 -7.39
CA VAL A 19 4.91 1.73 -8.73
C VAL A 19 3.59 0.96 -8.86
N ASP A 20 3.26 0.12 -7.88
CA ASP A 20 1.96 -0.55 -7.82
C ASP A 20 0.80 0.45 -7.77
N ALA A 21 0.93 1.53 -6.99
CA ALA A 21 -0.07 2.59 -6.91
C ALA A 21 -0.34 3.26 -8.27
N SER A 22 0.69 3.51 -9.08
CA SER A 22 0.54 3.98 -10.46
C SER A 22 -0.24 2.99 -11.33
N PHE A 23 0.07 1.69 -11.25
CA PHE A 23 -0.67 0.65 -11.97
C PHE A 23 -2.13 0.51 -11.51
N MET A 24 -2.41 0.78 -10.23
CA MET A 24 -3.77 0.86 -9.70
C MET A 24 -4.53 2.10 -10.18
N GLY A 25 -3.88 3.05 -10.86
CA GLY A 25 -4.46 4.31 -11.33
C GLY A 25 -4.57 5.37 -10.23
N LEU A 26 -3.79 5.26 -9.15
CA LEU A 26 -3.71 6.28 -8.11
C LEU A 26 -2.81 7.42 -8.59
N ALA A 27 -3.35 8.64 -8.65
CA ALA A 27 -2.60 9.81 -9.10
C ALA A 27 -1.49 10.20 -8.10
N GLY A 28 -0.39 10.76 -8.62
CA GLY A 28 0.69 11.37 -7.82
C GLY A 28 1.82 10.43 -7.41
N TYR A 29 1.88 9.23 -8.00
CA TYR A 29 2.93 8.23 -7.73
C TYR A 29 3.80 7.90 -8.95
N ASP A 30 3.46 8.40 -10.14
CA ASP A 30 4.12 8.08 -11.42
C ASP A 30 5.60 8.52 -11.48
N ASP A 31 5.99 9.47 -10.63
CA ASP A 31 7.33 10.00 -10.52
C ASP A 31 8.15 9.39 -9.37
N ARG A 32 7.65 8.31 -8.73
CA ARG A 32 8.24 7.76 -7.51
C ARG A 32 8.72 6.32 -7.68
N LEU A 33 9.79 6.00 -6.95
CA LEU A 33 10.27 4.65 -6.72
C LEU A 33 10.13 4.29 -5.22
N PRO A 34 10.02 3.00 -4.87
CA PRO A 34 9.99 2.59 -3.48
C PRO A 34 11.29 2.96 -2.76
N ASP A 35 11.20 3.34 -1.49
CA ASP A 35 12.38 3.59 -0.67
C ASP A 35 13.13 2.27 -0.41
N ALA A 36 14.38 2.21 -0.89
CA ALA A 36 15.29 1.08 -0.71
C ALA A 36 16.33 1.31 0.40
N SER A 37 16.16 2.34 1.23
CA SER A 37 17.05 2.62 2.36
C SER A 37 16.96 1.53 3.44
N ALA A 38 18.03 1.38 4.24
CA ALA A 38 18.09 0.40 5.32
C ALA A 38 16.97 0.54 6.38
N GLY A 39 16.35 1.72 6.48
CA GLY A 39 15.24 2.00 7.41
C GLY A 39 13.85 1.69 6.87
N ALA A 40 13.71 1.37 5.57
CA ALA A 40 12.41 1.30 4.91
C ALA A 40 11.49 0.20 5.51
N VAL A 41 12.01 -0.99 5.82
CA VAL A 41 11.21 -2.06 6.44
C VAL A 41 10.72 -1.67 7.83
N ALA A 42 11.60 -1.07 8.64
CA ALA A 42 11.23 -0.63 9.99
C ALA A 42 10.17 0.47 9.94
N ALA A 43 10.28 1.39 8.98
CA ALA A 43 9.28 2.43 8.74
C ALA A 43 7.92 1.83 8.32
N GLU A 44 7.92 0.81 7.45
CA GLU A 44 6.70 0.10 7.03
C GLU A 44 6.03 -0.58 8.21
N ARG A 45 6.76 -1.37 9.01
CA ARG A 45 6.22 -2.02 10.22
C ARG A 45 5.64 -1.02 11.20
N ALA A 46 6.33 0.09 11.45
CA ALA A 46 5.82 1.14 12.32
C ALA A 46 4.53 1.78 11.76
N GLY A 47 4.43 1.92 10.43
CA GLY A 47 3.20 2.37 9.77
C GLY A 47 2.05 1.39 9.91
N ILE A 48 2.30 0.10 9.72
CA ILE A 48 1.32 -0.98 9.91
C ILE A 48 0.78 -0.97 11.34
N ALA A 49 1.66 -0.89 12.33
CA ALA A 49 1.28 -0.83 13.74
C ALA A 49 0.34 0.36 14.03
N ARG A 50 0.71 1.57 13.58
CA ARG A 50 -0.12 2.78 13.76
C ARG A 50 -1.50 2.65 13.10
N LEU A 51 -1.57 2.06 11.90
CA LEU A 51 -2.85 1.84 11.22
C LEU A 51 -3.72 0.84 11.97
N ARG A 52 -3.13 -0.24 12.50
CA ARG A 52 -3.88 -1.20 13.33
C ARG A 52 -4.44 -0.55 14.60
N ASP A 53 -3.64 0.28 15.27
CA ASP A 53 -4.11 1.00 16.46
C ASP A 53 -5.27 1.94 16.12
N THR A 54 -5.15 2.67 15.01
CA THR A 54 -6.22 3.57 14.52
C THR A 54 -7.50 2.80 14.22
N ILE A 55 -7.39 1.64 13.54
CA ILE A 55 -8.54 0.80 13.22
C ILE A 55 -9.14 0.19 14.49
N ALA A 56 -8.32 -0.23 15.45
CA ALA A 56 -8.75 -0.85 16.70
C ALA A 56 -9.49 0.13 17.62
N ALA A 57 -9.13 1.42 17.60
CA ALA A 57 -9.79 2.46 18.38
C ALA A 57 -11.26 2.69 17.99
N ALA A 58 -11.67 2.33 16.76
CA ALA A 58 -13.06 2.39 16.33
C ALA A 58 -13.86 1.17 16.81
N PRO A 59 -15.11 1.32 17.29
CA PRO A 59 -15.97 0.19 17.65
C PRO A 59 -16.17 -0.79 16.48
N ALA A 60 -16.18 -2.09 16.73
CA ALA A 60 -16.25 -3.13 15.70
C ALA A 60 -17.49 -3.04 14.79
N ASP A 61 -18.62 -2.62 15.36
CA ASP A 61 -19.90 -2.45 14.66
C ASP A 61 -20.20 -1.00 14.30
N ALA A 62 -19.20 -0.11 14.38
CA ALA A 62 -19.35 1.26 13.93
C ALA A 62 -19.44 1.32 12.39
N GLY A 63 -20.41 2.09 11.89
CA GLY A 63 -20.59 2.37 10.47
C GLY A 63 -21.54 1.43 9.74
N ASP A 64 -21.65 1.65 8.43
CA ASP A 64 -22.44 0.81 7.53
C ASP A 64 -21.71 -0.48 7.15
N LEU A 65 -22.36 -1.33 6.35
CA LEU A 65 -21.75 -2.58 5.86
C LEU A 65 -20.44 -2.32 5.10
N GLY A 66 -20.36 -1.25 4.30
CA GLY A 66 -19.16 -0.89 3.55
C GLY A 66 -17.98 -0.61 4.49
N THR A 67 -18.20 0.20 5.50
CA THR A 67 -17.20 0.53 6.53
C THR A 67 -16.67 -0.72 7.24
N ARG A 68 -17.57 -1.67 7.56
CA ARG A 68 -17.20 -2.94 8.20
C ARG A 68 -16.39 -3.85 7.26
N LEU A 69 -16.71 -3.86 5.97
CA LEU A 69 -15.95 -4.59 4.96
C LEU A 69 -14.56 -3.97 4.74
N ASP A 70 -14.49 -2.65 4.57
CA ASP A 70 -13.22 -1.90 4.44
C ASP A 70 -12.30 -2.19 5.63
N ARG A 71 -12.83 -2.18 6.86
CA ARG A 71 -12.10 -2.56 8.08
C ARG A 71 -11.53 -3.97 8.00
N ARG A 72 -12.36 -4.96 7.66
CA ARG A 72 -11.94 -6.36 7.58
C ARG A 72 -10.87 -6.55 6.51
N MET A 73 -11.03 -5.91 5.36
CA MET A 73 -10.07 -5.98 4.26
C MET A 73 -8.74 -5.32 4.63
N ALA A 74 -8.77 -4.13 5.22
CA ALA A 74 -7.56 -3.43 5.66
C ALA A 74 -6.78 -4.25 6.69
N ILE A 75 -7.44 -4.83 7.69
CA ILE A 75 -6.77 -5.71 8.69
C ILE A 75 -6.12 -6.93 8.03
N ALA A 76 -6.82 -7.57 7.09
CA ALA A 76 -6.30 -8.73 6.38
C ALA A 76 -5.07 -8.36 5.53
N GLN A 77 -5.15 -7.27 4.76
CA GLN A 77 -4.04 -6.80 3.94
C GLN A 77 -2.83 -6.41 4.78
N LEU A 78 -3.01 -5.67 5.88
CA LEU A 78 -1.91 -5.33 6.79
C LEU A 78 -1.22 -6.57 7.35
N SER A 79 -1.98 -7.64 7.62
CA SER A 79 -1.42 -8.90 8.12
C SER A 79 -0.64 -9.68 7.06
N VAL A 80 -1.13 -9.70 5.81
CA VAL A 80 -0.39 -10.28 4.68
C VAL A 80 0.90 -9.50 4.42
N THR A 81 0.83 -8.18 4.41
CA THR A 81 1.99 -7.31 4.18
C THR A 81 3.05 -7.50 5.26
N GLU A 82 2.67 -7.49 6.53
CA GLU A 82 3.59 -7.72 7.64
C GLU A 82 4.25 -9.10 7.54
N ALA A 83 3.48 -10.15 7.29
CA ALA A 83 4.01 -11.49 7.09
C ALA A 83 4.98 -11.57 5.90
N ALA A 84 4.72 -10.86 4.81
CA ALA A 84 5.63 -10.79 3.67
C ALA A 84 6.97 -10.12 4.02
N LEU A 85 6.99 -9.15 4.93
CA LEU A 85 8.25 -8.54 5.40
C LEU A 85 9.14 -9.53 6.17
N ASP A 86 8.57 -10.59 6.74
CA ASP A 86 9.29 -11.65 7.45
C ASP A 86 9.64 -12.84 6.54
N HIS A 87 8.70 -13.27 5.70
CA HIS A 87 8.81 -14.52 4.96
C HIS A 87 9.23 -14.36 3.50
N ALA A 88 9.09 -13.16 2.93
CA ALA A 88 9.47 -12.84 1.56
C ALA A 88 10.13 -11.45 1.50
N PRO A 89 11.25 -11.25 2.22
CA PRO A 89 11.92 -9.95 2.31
C PRO A 89 12.34 -9.46 0.92
N ARG A 90 11.70 -8.39 0.44
CA ARG A 90 11.90 -7.87 -0.92
C ARG A 90 13.36 -7.47 -1.23
N PHE A 91 14.11 -7.02 -0.23
CA PHE A 91 15.50 -6.60 -0.40
C PHE A 91 16.48 -7.76 -0.54
N ASP A 92 16.10 -8.99 -0.18
CA ASP A 92 16.90 -10.19 -0.43
C ASP A 92 16.71 -10.70 -1.88
N ASN A 93 15.74 -10.14 -2.61
CA ASN A 93 15.48 -10.47 -4.00
C ASN A 93 16.09 -9.41 -4.94
N PRO A 94 17.20 -9.70 -5.64
CA PRO A 94 17.82 -8.72 -6.54
C PRO A 94 16.89 -8.31 -7.70
N ALA A 95 15.97 -9.18 -8.12
CA ALA A 95 15.01 -8.85 -9.17
C ALA A 95 13.97 -7.80 -8.74
N TRP A 96 13.78 -7.58 -7.44
CA TRP A 96 12.90 -6.53 -6.94
C TRP A 96 13.37 -5.14 -7.40
N TYR A 97 14.67 -4.84 -7.28
CA TYR A 97 15.22 -3.54 -7.66
C TYR A 97 15.04 -3.24 -9.16
N SER A 98 15.42 -4.19 -10.01
CA SER A 98 15.27 -4.02 -11.46
C SER A 98 13.80 -4.03 -11.88
N GLY A 99 12.97 -4.82 -11.21
CA GLY A 99 11.53 -4.89 -11.45
C GLY A 99 10.86 -3.54 -11.21
N GLU A 100 11.01 -2.99 -10.01
CA GLU A 100 10.43 -1.68 -9.64
C GLU A 100 10.88 -0.58 -10.62
N ALA A 101 12.16 -0.54 -11.00
CA ALA A 101 12.68 0.43 -11.95
C ALA A 101 12.08 0.27 -13.37
N VAL A 102 12.00 -0.96 -13.88
CA VAL A 102 11.43 -1.23 -15.21
C VAL A 102 9.93 -0.94 -15.24
N PHE A 103 9.19 -1.37 -14.22
CA PHE A 103 7.75 -1.15 -14.15
C PHE A 103 7.40 0.33 -13.95
N ALA A 104 8.20 1.11 -13.23
CA ALA A 104 8.02 2.56 -13.16
C ALA A 104 8.08 3.22 -14.55
N ILE A 105 9.04 2.81 -15.39
CA ILE A 105 9.16 3.31 -16.77
C ILE A 105 7.98 2.85 -17.62
N ILE A 106 7.60 1.56 -17.53
CA ILE A 106 6.46 1.02 -18.28
C ILE A 106 5.18 1.75 -17.92
N GLY A 107 4.95 2.05 -16.63
CA GLY A 107 3.77 2.77 -16.15
C GLY A 107 3.55 4.10 -16.89
N LEU A 108 4.62 4.85 -17.18
CA LEU A 108 4.57 6.11 -17.93
C LEU A 108 4.15 5.94 -19.40
N LEU A 109 4.32 4.75 -19.97
CA LEU A 109 3.98 4.44 -21.36
C LEU A 109 2.57 3.87 -21.50
N LEU A 110 1.92 3.50 -20.39
CA LEU A 110 0.57 2.98 -20.40
C LEU A 110 -0.44 4.14 -20.50
N PRO A 111 -1.55 3.97 -21.23
CA PRO A 111 -2.61 4.97 -21.29
C PRO A 111 -3.16 5.27 -19.89
N SER A 112 -2.94 6.49 -19.40
CA SER A 112 -3.31 6.90 -18.03
C SER A 112 -4.67 7.62 -17.96
N GLY A 113 -5.52 7.47 -18.99
CA GLY A 113 -6.80 8.17 -19.10
C GLY A 113 -7.99 7.23 -19.26
N ARG A 114 -9.17 7.62 -18.73
CA ARG A 114 -10.44 7.08 -19.22
C ARG A 114 -10.50 7.31 -20.74
N PRO A 115 -10.97 6.34 -21.56
CA PRO A 115 -11.29 6.62 -22.95
C PRO A 115 -12.29 7.79 -22.98
N THR A 116 -11.93 8.86 -23.69
CA THR A 116 -12.83 9.98 -24.01
C THR A 116 -13.75 9.62 -25.15
#